data_AF-A0A662CAR5-F1
#
_entry.id   AF-A0A662CAR5-F1
#
_cell.length_a   1.000
_cell.length_b   1.000
_cell.length_c   1.000
_cell.angle_alpha   90.00
_cell.angle_beta   90.00
_cell.angle_gamma   90.00
#
_symmetry.space_group_name_H-M   'P 1'
#
loop_
_entity.id
_entity.type
_entity.pdbx_description
1 polymer ?
#
loop_
_entity_poly.entity_id
_entity_poly.type
_entity_poly.pdbx_seq_one_letter_code
_entity_poly.pdbx_strand_id
1 'polypeptide(L)' 'MQQPVKEAALIAREKGYTVNMWQMSYHSFSVYRQGLVTKGMPRNGDIVITKINKLKDVHRYQVLYQKHGIVLARIIEL' A
#
# COMPACT_ATOMS: atom_id res chain seq x y z
N MET A 1 -14.47 10.89 2.54
CA MET A 1 -13.82 9.55 2.69
C MET A 1 -12.43 9.50 2.03
N GLN A 2 -11.50 10.40 2.36
CA GLN A 2 -10.11 10.41 1.79
C GLN A 2 -8.99 10.29 2.84
N GLN A 3 -9.31 10.31 4.14
CA GLN A 3 -8.33 10.26 5.24
C GLN A 3 -7.43 9.00 5.25
N PRO A 4 -7.94 7.76 5.04
CA PRO A 4 -7.10 6.56 5.18
C PRO A 4 -5.95 6.48 4.17
N VAL A 5 -6.20 6.94 2.95
CA VAL A 5 -5.19 6.97 1.87
C VAL A 5 -4.09 7.99 2.20
N LYS A 6 -4.48 9.15 2.74
CA LYS A 6 -3.53 10.19 3.18
C LYS A 6 -2.69 9.70 4.37
N GLU A 7 -3.32 9.08 5.37
CA GLU A 7 -2.62 8.50 6.53
C GLU A 7 -1.59 7.46 6.09
N ALA A 8 -1.98 6.50 5.24
CA ALA A 8 -1.07 5.48 4.71
C ALA A 8 0.08 6.09 3.90
N ALA A 9 -0.19 7.14 3.10
CA ALA A 9 0.82 7.84 2.32
C ALA A 9 1.85 8.57 3.20
N LEU A 10 1.38 9.18 4.30
CA LEU A 10 2.25 9.85 5.27
C LEU A 10 3.15 8.85 6.01
N ILE A 11 2.60 7.73 6.47
CA ILE A 11 3.37 6.65 7.11
C ILE A 11 4.47 6.15 6.15
N ALA A 12 4.09 5.87 4.90
CA ALA A 12 5.05 5.43 3.90
C ALA A 12 6.13 6.48 3.61
N ARG A 13 5.80 7.78 3.69
CA ARG A 13 6.76 8.89 3.55
C ARG A 13 7.72 8.96 4.72
N GLU A 14 7.20 8.97 5.94
CA GLU A 14 8.01 9.05 7.17
C GLU A 14 8.97 7.86 7.29
N LYS A 15 8.57 6.68 6.81
CA LYS A 15 9.40 5.48 6.84
C LYS A 15 10.29 5.31 5.59
N GLY A 16 10.19 6.19 4.61
CA GLY A 16 10.97 6.10 3.37
C GLY A 16 10.61 4.90 2.47
N TYR A 17 9.42 4.33 2.62
CA TYR A 17 8.99 3.14 1.89
C TYR A 17 8.67 3.43 0.42
N THR A 18 9.22 2.63 -0.49
CA THR A 18 8.74 2.54 -1.87
C THR A 18 7.48 1.70 -1.88
N VAL A 19 6.36 2.31 -2.30
CA VAL A 19 5.05 1.64 -2.26
C VAL A 19 4.64 1.22 -3.67
N ASN A 20 4.27 -0.05 -3.80
CA ASN A 20 3.63 -0.62 -4.98
C ASN A 20 2.11 -0.51 -4.85
N MET A 21 1.47 0.22 -5.76
CA MET A 21 0.02 0.37 -5.78
C MET A 21 -0.58 -0.82 -6.51
N TRP A 22 -1.12 -1.77 -5.75
CA TRP A 22 -1.62 -3.03 -6.29
C TRP A 22 -3.14 -3.02 -6.45
N GLN A 23 -3.59 -3.14 -7.70
CA GLN A 23 -5.01 -3.14 -8.11
C GLN A 23 -5.83 -1.97 -7.55
N MET A 24 -5.20 -0.80 -7.40
CA MET A 24 -5.87 0.46 -7.04
C MET A 24 -5.46 1.58 -7.99
N SER A 25 -6.38 2.52 -8.23
CA SER A 25 -6.19 3.68 -9.11
C SER A 25 -6.35 5.01 -8.35
N TYR A 26 -5.81 5.11 -7.14
CA TYR A 26 -5.88 6.36 -6.36
C TYR A 26 -4.79 7.32 -6.81
N HIS A 27 -5.11 8.21 -7.76
CA HIS A 27 -4.21 9.30 -8.15
C HIS A 27 -3.80 10.19 -6.97
N SER A 28 -4.67 10.36 -5.97
CA SER A 28 -4.40 11.13 -4.76
C SER A 28 -3.32 10.52 -3.85
N PHE A 29 -3.06 9.20 -3.92
CA PHE A 29 -2.02 8.58 -3.09
C PHE A 29 -0.62 9.08 -3.46
N SER A 30 -0.32 9.14 -4.77
CA SER A 30 0.97 9.67 -5.26
C SER A 30 1.16 11.14 -4.87
N VAL A 31 0.08 11.92 -4.84
CA VAL A 31 0.10 13.33 -4.40
C VAL A 31 0.50 13.46 -2.93
N TYR A 32 -0.08 12.65 -2.04
CA TYR A 32 0.25 12.71 -0.61
C TYR A 32 1.61 12.07 -0.27
N ARG A 33 2.03 11.06 -1.02
CA ARG A 33 3.30 10.36 -0.77
C ARG A 33 4.53 11.17 -1.20
N GLN A 34 4.37 12.04 -2.21
CA GLN A 34 5.46 12.82 -2.82
C GLN A 34 6.70 11.95 -3.15
N GLY A 35 6.47 10.77 -3.74
CA GLY A 35 7.53 9.79 -4.01
C GLY A 35 7.15 8.80 -5.10
N LEU A 36 8.10 7.95 -5.49
CA LEU A 36 7.89 6.95 -6.53
C LEU A 36 6.86 5.92 -6.08
N VAL A 37 5.86 5.72 -6.94
CA VAL A 37 4.86 4.67 -6.78
C VAL A 37 4.96 3.76 -7.97
N THR A 38 5.26 2.49 -7.73
CA THR A 38 5.21 1.47 -8.78
C THR A 38 3.77 1.00 -8.93
N LYS A 39 3.37 0.71 -10.16
CA LYS A 39 2.07 0.10 -10.46
C LYS A 39 2.34 -1.28 -11.06
N GLY A 40 1.73 -2.31 -10.51
CA GLY A 40 1.85 -3.66 -11.07
C GLY A 40 1.60 -4.74 -10.04
N MET A 41 1.96 -5.96 -10.41
CA MET A 41 1.97 -7.09 -9.49
C MET A 41 3.10 -6.90 -8.48
N PRO A 42 2.83 -7.02 -7.17
CA PRO A 42 3.86 -6.88 -6.16
C PRO A 42 4.82 -8.07 -6.18
N ARG A 43 5.99 -7.89 -5.59
CA ARG A 43 6.99 -8.93 -5.36
C ARG A 43 7.18 -9.18 -3.88
N ASN A 44 7.77 -10.32 -3.53
CA ASN A 44 8.18 -10.60 -2.15
C ASN A 44 9.14 -9.50 -1.66
N GLY A 45 8.85 -8.92 -0.49
CA GLY A 45 9.56 -7.80 0.09
C GLY A 45 8.95 -6.43 -0.22
N ASP A 46 8.11 -6.31 -1.25
CA ASP A 46 7.46 -5.04 -1.61
C ASP A 46 6.48 -4.59 -0.53
N ILE A 47 6.39 -3.28 -0.36
CA ILE A 47 5.32 -2.67 0.43
C ILE A 47 4.22 -2.26 -0.51
N VAL A 48 3.03 -2.80 -0.29
CA VAL A 48 1.85 -2.52 -1.10
C VAL A 48 0.85 -1.67 -0.37
N ILE A 49 0.17 -0.81 -1.10
CA ILE A 49 -1.12 -0.28 -0.67
C ILE A 49 -2.22 -0.93 -1.50
N THR A 50 -3.20 -1.55 -0.85
CA THR A 50 -4.33 -2.21 -1.50
C THR A 50 -5.58 -2.24 -0.59
N LYS A 51 -6.66 -2.89 -1.02
CA LYS A 51 -7.82 -3.19 -0.17
C LYS A 51 -7.62 -4.53 0.54
N ILE A 52 -8.11 -4.67 1.77
CA ILE A 52 -8.03 -5.92 2.57
C ILE A 52 -8.47 -7.16 1.76
N ASN A 53 -9.51 -7.04 0.93
CA ASN A 53 -10.03 -8.15 0.12
C ASN A 53 -9.05 -8.66 -0.94
N LYS A 54 -8.07 -7.84 -1.35
CA LYS A 54 -7.05 -8.20 -2.35
C LYS A 54 -5.87 -8.95 -1.72
N LEU A 55 -5.69 -8.85 -0.41
CA LEU A 55 -4.66 -9.62 0.31
C LEU A 55 -5.05 -11.10 0.48
N LYS A 56 -6.24 -11.51 0.04
CA LYS A 56 -6.64 -12.93 0.00
C LYS A 56 -5.79 -13.75 -0.97
N ASP A 57 -5.27 -13.10 -2.00
CA ASP A 57 -4.41 -13.72 -3.02
C ASP A 57 -2.92 -13.69 -2.63
N VAL A 58 -2.60 -13.36 -1.36
CA VAL A 58 -1.24 -13.28 -0.83
C VAL A 58 -1.07 -14.31 0.29
N HIS A 59 -0.17 -15.26 0.11
CA HIS A 59 0.10 -16.33 1.09
C HIS A 59 0.57 -15.79 2.45
N ARG A 60 1.48 -14.81 2.44
CA ARG A 60 2.01 -14.21 3.68
C ARG A 60 2.33 -12.74 3.52
N TYR A 61 1.85 -11.92 4.45
CA TYR A 61 2.13 -10.49 4.50
C TYR A 61 2.16 -9.96 5.93
N GLN A 62 2.83 -8.82 6.12
CA GLN A 62 2.85 -8.06 7.37
C GLN A 62 2.04 -6.78 7.19
N VAL A 63 1.01 -6.57 8.00
CA VAL A 63 0.24 -5.32 7.98
C VAL A 63 1.05 -4.21 8.66
N LEU A 64 1.26 -3.11 7.95
CA LEU A 64 1.91 -1.89 8.46
C LEU A 64 0.88 -0.83 8.86
N TYR A 65 -0.29 -0.83 8.19
CA TYR A 65 -1.43 0.04 8.51
C TYR A 65 -2.71 -0.55 7.94
N GLN A 66 -3.82 -0.44 8.66
CA GLN A 66 -5.15 -0.84 8.18
C GLN A 66 -6.22 0.09 8.74
N LYS A 67 -7.05 0.65 7.85
CA LYS A 67 -8.21 1.48 8.24
C LYS A 67 -9.24 1.55 7.12
N HIS A 68 -10.52 1.41 7.47
CA HIS A 68 -11.65 1.47 6.52
C HIS A 68 -11.47 0.61 5.25
N GLY A 69 -10.88 -0.59 5.41
CA GLY A 69 -10.64 -1.52 4.31
C GLY A 69 -9.44 -1.20 3.42
N ILE A 70 -8.73 -0.09 3.64
CA ILE A 70 -7.42 0.20 3.03
C ILE A 70 -6.33 -0.39 3.91
N VAL A 71 -5.35 -1.04 3.27
CA VAL A 71 -4.24 -1.69 3.93
C VAL A 71 -2.92 -1.27 3.28
N LEU A 72 -1.95 -0.90 4.11
CA LEU A 72 -0.55 -0.88 3.76
C LEU A 72 0.08 -2.14 4.33
N ALA A 73 0.62 -3.00 3.48
CA ALA A 73 1.20 -4.27 3.89
C ALA A 73 2.54 -4.50 3.22
N ARG A 74 3.46 -5.17 3.91
CA ARG A 74 4.66 -5.72 3.31
C ARG A 74 4.37 -7.15 2.86
N ILE A 75 4.54 -7.43 1.58
CA ILE A 75 4.43 -8.78 1.04
C ILE A 75 5.65 -9.57 1.50
N ILE A 76 5.41 -10.71 2.13
CA ILE A 76 6.47 -11.66 2.52
C ILE A 76 6.52 -12.76 1.47
N GLU A 77 5.34 -13.26 1.07
CA GLU A 77 5.15 -14.35 0.11
C GLU A 77 3.82 -14.13 -0.63
N LEU A 78 3.88 -14.05 -1.97
CA LEU A 78 2.70 -13.97 -2.85
C LEU A 78 1.94 -15.29 -2.87
#